data_AF-A0A0S7ZGR7-F1
#
_entry.id   AF-A0A0S7ZGR7-F1
#
_cell.length_a   1.000
_cell.length_b   1.000
_cell.length_c   1.000
_cell.angle_alpha   90.00
_cell.angle_beta   90.00
_cell.angle_gamma   90.00
#
_symmetry.space_group_name_H-M   'P 1'
#
loop_
_entity.id
_entity.type
_entity.pdbx_description
1 polymer ?
#
loop_
_entity_poly.entity_id
_entity_poly.type
_entity_poly.pdbx_seq_one_letter_code
_entity_poly.pdbx_strand_id
1 'polypeptide(L)'
;RFAQGTAALCVLANPLFLRAGVLFQPVVVDQFVWTAGFYSLARVATTDELRWWSALGVVTGIGLLTKFTIAVFGVTVTAALFITQRCSWLRHPGPWLALALALAIGSPSIVGQIALDFPLLSYLADLRENQLARVTAWQFAMGQLTLGPTTLLAVVGVGFILLGRSMARFRMLGWVVALSFVLLMVLKAKDYYLAPVYPLAYAAGGVLLQQMQRPRGLAVIRTVVLLAVVGFAVLTWPLGLPILPPPAMASYAAHIGGESAVTTNVGAVERLPQDYADMLGWQDLVRAVGEVYHGLPPNERARAVLWASNYGEAGAIDFYGRRYGLPKAIAYVGTYWFYGPGDKAGDVTVAVGFSRESLASRFELIEPAAAVGHPYGVAEQRDQTIYLVRQPRRSFQEVWPEMRGRN
;
A
#
# COMPACT_ATOMS: atom_id res chain seq x y z
N ARG A 1 20.26 -21.35 8.68
CA ARG A 1 20.53 -21.12 7.24
C ARG A 1 19.41 -21.64 6.36
N PHE A 2 19.08 -22.94 6.33
CA PHE A 2 17.98 -23.46 5.49
C PHE A 2 16.63 -22.76 5.75
N ALA A 3 16.11 -22.78 6.98
CA ALA A 3 14.82 -22.14 7.29
C ALA A 3 14.78 -20.63 6.96
N GLN A 4 15.90 -19.92 7.18
CA GLN A 4 16.05 -18.50 6.81
C GLN A 4 16.01 -18.31 5.30
N GLY A 5 16.72 -19.15 4.54
CA GLY A 5 16.70 -19.13 3.08
C GLY A 5 15.32 -19.42 2.51
N THR A 6 14.59 -20.39 3.09
CA THR A 6 13.20 -20.68 2.70
C THR A 6 12.28 -19.49 2.95
N ALA A 7 12.38 -18.83 4.12
CA ALA A 7 11.57 -17.66 4.43
C ALA A 7 11.86 -16.51 3.46
N ALA A 8 13.14 -16.23 3.19
CA ALA A 8 13.55 -15.22 2.22
C ALA A 8 13.05 -15.56 0.80
N LEU A 9 13.15 -16.83 0.39
CA LEU A 9 12.62 -17.28 -0.89
C LEU A 9 11.10 -17.05 -0.99
N CYS A 10 10.32 -17.36 0.05
CA CYS A 10 8.88 -17.12 0.02
C CYS A 10 8.51 -15.63 -0.09
N VAL A 11 9.28 -14.74 0.56
CA VAL A 11 9.10 -13.29 0.41
C VAL A 11 9.44 -12.84 -1.02
N LEU A 12 10.58 -13.29 -1.58
CA LEU A 12 11.02 -12.94 -2.93
C LEU A 12 10.18 -13.59 -4.05
N ALA A 13 9.52 -14.71 -3.75
CA ALA A 13 8.68 -15.44 -4.68
C ALA A 13 7.32 -14.79 -4.92
N ASN A 14 6.94 -13.81 -4.10
CA ASN A 14 5.55 -13.38 -4.03
C ASN A 14 5.37 -11.92 -4.49
N PRO A 15 4.50 -11.68 -5.50
CA PRO A 15 4.20 -10.34 -6.00
C PRO A 15 3.78 -9.34 -4.91
N LEU A 16 3.14 -9.81 -3.84
CA LEU A 16 2.71 -9.01 -2.70
C LEU A 16 3.85 -8.19 -2.07
N PHE A 17 5.05 -8.78 -1.98
CA PHE A 17 6.21 -8.11 -1.40
C PHE A 17 7.00 -7.33 -2.45
N LEU A 18 7.14 -7.89 -3.66
CA LEU A 18 7.87 -7.25 -4.74
C LEU A 18 7.22 -5.94 -5.17
N ARG A 19 5.90 -5.96 -5.35
CA ARG A 19 5.12 -4.80 -5.82
C ARG A 19 5.10 -3.67 -4.80
N ALA A 20 4.93 -4.00 -3.52
CA ALA A 20 5.03 -3.03 -2.43
C ALA A 20 6.41 -2.35 -2.39
N GLY A 21 7.47 -3.10 -2.67
CA GLY A 21 8.84 -2.59 -2.76
C GLY A 21 9.07 -1.68 -3.96
N VAL A 22 8.66 -2.09 -5.17
CA VAL A 22 8.84 -1.32 -6.40
C VAL A 22 8.08 0.02 -6.36
N LEU A 23 6.85 0.00 -5.86
CA LEU A 23 6.02 1.20 -5.77
C LEU A 23 6.38 2.08 -4.56
N PHE A 24 7.26 1.59 -3.68
CA PHE A 24 7.67 2.24 -2.44
C PHE A 24 6.48 2.78 -1.61
N GLN A 25 5.46 1.94 -1.45
CA GLN A 25 4.25 2.27 -0.71
C GLN A 25 4.45 2.09 0.81
N PRO A 26 3.63 2.72 1.67
CA PRO A 26 3.66 2.49 3.12
C PRO A 26 3.53 1.01 3.52
N VAL A 27 3.00 0.16 2.63
CA VAL A 27 2.87 -1.30 2.80
C VAL A 27 4.22 -1.97 3.03
N VAL A 28 5.29 -1.58 2.33
CA VAL A 28 6.61 -2.21 2.52
C VAL A 28 7.18 -1.93 3.90
N VAL A 29 6.92 -0.73 4.42
CA VAL A 29 7.34 -0.34 5.77
C VAL A 29 6.50 -1.08 6.82
N ASP A 30 5.19 -1.23 6.59
CA ASP A 30 4.30 -2.02 7.44
C ASP A 30 4.74 -3.49 7.54
N GLN A 31 5.07 -4.12 6.41
CA GLN A 31 5.62 -5.48 6.35
C GLN A 31 6.90 -5.61 7.19
N PHE A 32 7.80 -4.63 7.09
CA PHE A 32 9.04 -4.61 7.87
C PHE A 32 8.79 -4.45 9.37
N VAL A 33 8.00 -3.46 9.80
CA VAL A 33 7.81 -3.17 11.23
C VAL A 33 7.08 -4.31 11.95
N TRP A 34 6.10 -4.98 11.32
CA TRP A 34 5.49 -6.18 11.91
C TRP A 34 6.48 -7.33 11.98
N THR A 35 7.30 -7.55 10.95
CA THR A 35 8.34 -8.60 10.98
C THR A 35 9.32 -8.36 12.12
N ALA A 36 9.77 -7.12 12.31
CA ALA A 36 10.62 -6.72 13.42
C ALA A 36 9.90 -6.82 14.78
N GLY A 37 8.60 -6.54 14.82
CA GLY A 37 7.73 -6.73 16.00
C GLY A 37 7.62 -8.21 16.39
N PHE A 38 7.34 -9.09 15.44
CA PHE A 38 7.33 -10.55 15.65
C PHE A 38 8.68 -11.07 16.09
N TYR A 39 9.77 -10.59 15.48
CA TYR A 39 11.12 -10.95 15.92
C TYR A 39 11.37 -10.51 17.37
N SER A 40 11.00 -9.29 17.73
CA SER A 40 11.12 -8.77 19.10
C SER A 40 10.31 -9.61 20.09
N LEU A 41 9.06 -9.95 19.76
CA LEU A 41 8.22 -10.83 20.59
C LEU A 41 8.81 -12.24 20.72
N ALA A 42 9.41 -12.79 19.66
CA ALA A 42 10.10 -14.09 19.73
C ALA A 42 11.32 -14.03 20.66
N ARG A 43 12.05 -12.91 20.67
CA ARG A 43 13.19 -12.69 21.57
C ARG A 43 12.75 -12.47 23.02
N VAL A 44 11.66 -11.73 23.25
CA VAL A 44 11.00 -11.64 24.57
C VAL A 44 10.62 -13.03 25.05
N ALA A 45 9.96 -13.85 24.22
CA ALA A 45 9.53 -15.19 24.60
C ALA A 45 10.68 -16.18 24.90
N THR A 46 11.93 -15.83 24.56
CA THR A 46 13.11 -16.67 24.79
C THR A 46 14.06 -16.14 25.87
N THR A 47 14.18 -14.83 26.01
CA THR A 47 15.17 -14.18 26.89
C THR A 47 14.56 -13.25 27.92
N ASP A 48 13.33 -12.76 27.69
CA ASP A 48 12.61 -11.78 28.50
C ASP A 48 13.42 -10.52 28.88
N GLU A 49 14.34 -10.11 28.02
CA GLU A 49 15.18 -8.94 28.27
C GLU A 49 14.48 -7.64 27.86
N LEU A 50 14.66 -6.58 28.67
CA LEU A 50 14.09 -5.24 28.41
C LEU A 50 14.45 -4.68 27.04
N ARG A 51 15.64 -4.97 26.48
CA ARG A 51 16.03 -4.50 25.14
C ARG A 51 15.05 -4.93 24.04
N TRP A 52 14.44 -6.11 24.16
CA TRP A 52 13.49 -6.62 23.16
C TRP A 52 12.10 -6.03 23.34
N TRP A 53 11.73 -5.69 24.57
CA TRP A 53 10.56 -4.86 24.85
C TRP A 53 10.74 -3.44 24.30
N SER A 54 11.92 -2.84 24.49
CA SER A 54 12.24 -1.54 23.89
C SER A 54 12.21 -1.58 22.37
N ALA A 55 12.81 -2.61 21.75
CA ALA A 55 12.77 -2.81 20.31
C ALA A 55 11.33 -2.95 19.80
N LEU A 56 10.47 -3.72 20.49
CA LEU A 56 9.05 -3.85 20.16
C LEU A 56 8.33 -2.50 20.21
N GLY A 57 8.58 -1.68 21.23
CA GLY A 57 8.00 -0.35 21.35
C GLY A 57 8.45 0.59 20.22
N VAL A 58 9.76 0.60 19.91
CA VAL A 58 10.32 1.41 18.83
C VAL A 58 9.70 1.06 17.48
N VAL A 59 9.67 -0.23 17.12
CA VAL A 59 9.14 -0.65 15.81
C VAL A 59 7.63 -0.43 15.69
N THR A 60 6.89 -0.60 16.79
CA THR A 60 5.44 -0.29 16.83
C THR A 60 5.20 1.22 16.70
N GLY A 61 6.03 2.05 17.34
CA GLY A 61 6.00 3.51 17.21
C GLY A 61 6.28 3.97 15.78
N ILE A 62 7.28 3.37 15.11
CA ILE A 62 7.52 3.60 13.68
C ILE A 62 6.31 3.20 12.85
N GLY A 63 5.67 2.06 13.16
CA GLY A 63 4.43 1.66 12.50
C GLY A 63 3.29 2.69 12.64
N LEU A 64 3.17 3.34 13.80
CA LEU A 64 2.16 4.39 14.02
C LEU A 64 2.41 5.64 13.18
N LEU A 65 3.66 5.90 12.80
CA LEU A 65 4.04 6.99 11.90
C LEU A 65 3.79 6.66 10.42
N THR A 66 3.59 5.39 10.06
CA THR A 66 3.54 4.95 8.66
C THR A 66 2.15 4.47 8.26
N LYS A 67 1.57 3.54 9.01
CA LYS A 67 0.29 2.90 8.66
C LYS A 67 -0.43 2.39 9.91
N PHE A 68 -1.69 2.82 10.08
CA PHE A 68 -2.52 2.48 11.23
C PHE A 68 -2.89 0.99 11.35
N THR A 69 -2.57 0.15 10.36
CA THR A 69 -2.68 -1.32 10.50
C THR A 69 -1.85 -1.84 11.66
N ILE A 70 -0.80 -1.14 12.11
CA ILE A 70 -0.06 -1.49 13.33
C ILE A 70 -0.95 -1.56 14.58
N ALA A 71 -2.10 -0.86 14.61
CA ALA A 71 -3.07 -1.00 15.69
C ALA A 71 -3.67 -2.41 15.77
N VAL A 72 -3.87 -3.08 14.61
CA VAL A 72 -4.27 -4.49 14.52
C VAL A 72 -3.22 -5.37 15.18
N PHE A 73 -1.93 -5.12 14.91
CA PHE A 73 -0.84 -5.83 15.57
C PHE A 73 -0.88 -5.63 17.10
N GLY A 74 -1.01 -4.39 17.58
CA GLY A 74 -1.11 -4.11 19.02
C GLY A 74 -2.31 -4.78 19.71
N VAL A 75 -3.49 -4.72 19.09
CA VAL A 75 -4.72 -5.36 19.61
C VAL A 75 -4.57 -6.88 19.66
N THR A 76 -4.03 -7.48 18.61
CA THR A 76 -3.90 -8.95 18.51
C THR A 76 -2.79 -9.49 19.40
N VAL A 77 -1.69 -8.75 19.59
CA VAL A 77 -0.69 -9.02 20.64
C VAL A 77 -1.34 -9.00 22.02
N THR A 78 -2.11 -7.96 22.31
CA THR A 78 -2.83 -7.83 23.58
C THR A 78 -3.79 -9.00 23.81
N ALA A 79 -4.62 -9.34 22.83
CA ALA A 79 -5.53 -10.48 22.91
C ALA A 79 -4.78 -11.83 23.05
N ALA A 80 -3.68 -12.03 22.32
CA ALA A 80 -2.87 -13.24 22.41
C ALA A 80 -2.20 -13.40 23.80
N LEU A 81 -1.85 -12.31 24.48
CA LEU A 81 -1.36 -12.35 25.87
C LEU A 81 -2.39 -12.96 26.82
N PHE A 82 -3.67 -12.56 26.69
CA PHE A 82 -4.76 -13.11 27.50
C PHE A 82 -5.03 -14.59 27.20
N ILE A 83 -5.11 -14.96 25.92
CA ILE A 83 -5.38 -16.35 25.49
C ILE A 83 -4.27 -17.30 25.96
N THR A 84 -3.02 -16.86 25.89
CA THR A 84 -1.86 -17.69 26.31
C THR A 84 -1.56 -17.63 27.80
N GLN A 85 -2.45 -17.00 28.60
CA GLN A 85 -2.30 -16.82 30.05
C GLN A 85 -0.96 -16.20 30.46
N ARG A 86 -0.37 -15.36 29.60
CA ARG A 86 0.87 -14.62 29.88
C ARG A 86 0.62 -13.29 30.59
N CYS A 87 -0.52 -13.15 31.26
CA CYS A 87 -0.90 -11.94 31.99
C CYS A 87 0.10 -11.57 33.09
N SER A 88 0.91 -12.51 33.57
CA SER A 88 2.03 -12.22 34.49
C SER A 88 3.04 -11.23 33.90
N TRP A 89 3.18 -11.16 32.57
CA TRP A 89 4.01 -10.17 31.90
C TRP A 89 3.55 -8.74 32.14
N LEU A 90 2.26 -8.50 32.43
CA LEU A 90 1.77 -7.17 32.79
C LEU A 90 2.32 -6.67 34.14
N ARG A 91 2.86 -7.57 34.96
CA ARG A 91 3.59 -7.19 36.19
C ARG A 91 5.05 -6.80 35.91
N HIS A 92 5.57 -7.16 34.74
CA HIS A 92 6.92 -6.79 34.31
C HIS A 92 6.90 -5.38 33.70
N PRO A 93 7.96 -4.56 33.87
CA PRO A 93 8.03 -3.23 33.26
C PRO A 93 8.10 -3.26 31.72
N GLY A 94 8.49 -4.38 31.12
CA GLY A 94 8.70 -4.53 29.68
C GLY A 94 7.53 -4.09 28.78
N PRO A 95 6.32 -4.68 28.90
CA PRO A 95 5.17 -4.27 28.10
C PRO A 95 4.84 -2.78 28.20
N TRP A 96 4.98 -2.21 29.40
CA TRP A 96 4.70 -0.79 29.64
C TRP A 96 5.77 0.11 29.01
N LEU A 97 7.04 -0.30 29.04
CA LEU A 97 8.11 0.37 28.31
C LEU A 97 7.87 0.32 26.80
N ALA A 98 7.44 -0.83 26.26
CA ALA A 98 7.11 -0.97 24.86
C ALA A 98 5.95 -0.03 24.46
N LEU A 99 4.89 0.03 25.27
CA LEU A 99 3.75 0.92 25.06
C LEU A 99 4.16 2.40 25.13
N ALA A 100 4.93 2.78 26.14
CA ALA A 100 5.40 4.15 26.31
C ALA A 100 6.26 4.60 25.13
N LEU A 101 7.20 3.76 24.67
CA LEU A 101 8.03 4.05 23.50
C LEU A 101 7.21 4.14 22.22
N ALA A 102 6.26 3.21 22.02
CA ALA A 102 5.39 3.22 20.84
C ALA A 102 4.56 4.52 20.77
N LEU A 103 3.96 4.93 21.89
CA LEU A 103 3.18 6.17 21.97
C LEU A 103 4.05 7.41 21.85
N ALA A 104 5.23 7.44 22.48
CA ALA A 104 6.14 8.58 22.38
C ALA A 104 6.60 8.81 20.94
N ILE A 105 7.07 7.75 20.27
CA ILE A 105 7.54 7.82 18.88
C ILE A 105 6.38 8.05 17.92
N GLY A 106 5.23 7.39 18.14
CA GLY A 106 4.03 7.53 17.31
C GLY A 106 3.23 8.81 17.57
N SER A 107 3.57 9.58 18.61
CA SER A 107 2.79 10.75 19.03
C SER A 107 2.61 11.81 17.94
N PRO A 108 3.57 12.12 17.04
CA PRO A 108 3.35 13.09 15.97
C PRO A 108 2.19 12.69 15.04
N SER A 109 2.04 11.40 14.74
CA SER A 109 0.93 10.89 13.92
C SER A 109 -0.40 11.03 14.66
N ILE A 110 -0.44 10.68 15.94
CA ILE A 110 -1.66 10.79 16.79
C ILE A 110 -2.08 12.25 16.96
N VAL A 111 -1.14 13.12 17.30
CA VAL A 111 -1.38 14.57 17.44
C VAL A 111 -1.82 15.16 16.10
N GLY A 112 -1.19 14.75 14.99
CA GLY A 112 -1.60 15.16 13.65
C GLY A 112 -3.03 14.75 13.31
N GLN A 113 -3.45 13.52 13.67
CA GLN A 113 -4.85 13.11 13.51
C GLN A 113 -5.79 14.01 14.31
N ILE A 114 -5.48 14.31 15.58
CA ILE A 114 -6.33 15.17 16.42
C ILE A 114 -6.39 16.60 15.86
N ALA A 115 -5.25 17.19 15.52
CA ALA A 115 -5.15 18.56 15.02
C ALA A 115 -5.83 18.77 13.66
N LEU A 116 -6.07 17.70 12.91
CA LEU A 116 -6.68 17.71 11.58
C LEU A 116 -8.10 17.13 11.55
N ASP A 117 -8.74 16.95 12.71
CA ASP A 117 -10.10 16.41 12.87
C ASP A 117 -10.26 14.96 12.37
N PHE A 118 -9.26 14.13 12.64
CA PHE A 118 -9.16 12.71 12.26
C PHE A 118 -9.38 12.42 10.77
N PRO A 119 -8.47 12.87 9.87
CA PRO A 119 -8.55 12.59 8.43
C PRO A 119 -8.69 11.11 8.08
N LEU A 120 -8.15 10.22 8.94
CA LEU A 120 -8.30 8.78 8.80
C LEU A 120 -9.78 8.34 8.76
N LEU A 121 -10.66 8.95 9.55
CA LEU A 121 -12.07 8.56 9.61
C LEU A 121 -12.79 8.89 8.31
N SER A 122 -12.56 10.08 7.76
CA SER A 122 -13.08 10.47 6.44
C SER A 122 -12.55 9.55 5.34
N TYR A 123 -11.26 9.24 5.36
CA TYR A 123 -10.65 8.31 4.41
C TYR A 123 -11.23 6.89 4.52
N LEU A 124 -11.46 6.38 5.73
CA LEU A 124 -12.07 5.06 5.93
C LEU A 124 -13.53 5.02 5.49
N ALA A 125 -14.27 6.12 5.64
CA ALA A 125 -15.64 6.23 5.14
C ALA A 125 -15.67 6.15 3.61
N ASP A 126 -14.85 6.96 2.94
CA ASP A 126 -14.67 6.96 1.49
C ASP A 126 -14.21 5.59 0.95
N LEU A 127 -13.20 4.99 1.59
CA LEU A 127 -12.70 3.66 1.26
C LEU A 127 -13.80 2.60 1.41
N ARG A 128 -14.64 2.70 2.43
CA ARG A 128 -15.75 1.77 2.66
C ARG A 128 -16.82 1.88 1.58
N GLU A 129 -17.17 3.09 1.19
CA GLU A 129 -18.20 3.36 0.17
C GLU A 129 -17.74 2.95 -1.23
N ASN A 130 -16.51 3.30 -1.60
CA ASN A 130 -16.04 3.16 -2.98
C ASN A 130 -15.28 1.86 -3.27
N GLN A 131 -14.63 1.24 -2.26
CA GLN A 131 -13.72 0.11 -2.50
C GLN A 131 -14.04 -1.13 -1.65
N LEU A 132 -14.37 -0.98 -0.36
CA LEU A 132 -14.58 -2.14 0.53
C LEU A 132 -16.01 -2.67 0.56
N ALA A 133 -17.00 -1.91 0.07
CA ALA A 133 -18.39 -2.37 -0.01
C ALA A 133 -18.52 -3.71 -0.75
N ARG A 134 -17.62 -3.97 -1.71
CA ARG A 134 -17.57 -5.20 -2.51
C ARG A 134 -16.83 -6.34 -1.83
N VAL A 135 -15.99 -6.07 -0.82
CA VAL A 135 -15.15 -7.06 -0.15
C VAL A 135 -15.98 -7.87 0.84
N THR A 136 -16.11 -9.16 0.58
CA THR A 136 -16.71 -10.12 1.50
C THR A 136 -15.65 -10.82 2.34
N ALA A 137 -16.03 -11.33 3.52
CA ALA A 137 -15.14 -12.16 4.34
C ALA A 137 -14.62 -13.39 3.57
N TRP A 138 -15.48 -13.96 2.71
CA TRP A 138 -15.11 -15.07 1.83
C TRP A 138 -14.06 -14.67 0.80
N GLN A 139 -14.25 -13.54 0.11
CA GLN A 139 -13.25 -13.02 -0.83
C GLN A 139 -11.94 -12.67 -0.13
N PHE A 140 -11.96 -12.11 1.08
CA PHE A 140 -10.76 -11.88 1.87
C PHE A 140 -10.01 -13.19 2.13
N ALA A 141 -10.72 -14.24 2.58
CA ALA A 141 -10.12 -15.53 2.87
C ALA A 141 -9.56 -16.21 1.61
N MET A 142 -10.31 -16.20 0.51
CA MET A 142 -9.89 -16.77 -0.76
C MET A 142 -8.76 -15.95 -1.43
N GLY A 143 -8.73 -14.63 -1.21
CA GLY A 143 -7.68 -13.74 -1.68
C GLY A 143 -6.30 -14.14 -1.16
N GLN A 144 -6.22 -14.73 0.03
CA GLN A 144 -4.96 -15.24 0.57
C GLN A 144 -4.38 -16.40 -0.25
N LEU A 145 -5.22 -17.14 -1.00
CA LEU A 145 -4.77 -18.24 -1.85
C LEU A 145 -4.06 -17.75 -3.12
N THR A 146 -4.19 -16.47 -3.48
CA THR A 146 -3.49 -15.88 -4.65
C THR A 146 -1.97 -15.89 -4.50
N LEU A 147 -1.48 -16.00 -3.26
CA LEU A 147 -0.05 -16.18 -2.93
C LEU A 147 0.46 -17.61 -3.20
N GLY A 148 -0.41 -18.49 -3.71
CA GLY A 148 -0.08 -19.83 -4.20
C GLY A 148 0.53 -20.74 -3.14
N PRO A 149 1.59 -21.52 -3.46
CA PRO A 149 2.16 -22.50 -2.56
C PRO A 149 2.76 -21.87 -1.29
N THR A 150 3.09 -20.57 -1.31
CA THR A 150 3.58 -19.88 -0.11
C THR A 150 2.50 -19.77 0.96
N THR A 151 1.22 -19.62 0.60
CA THR A 151 0.12 -19.61 1.58
C THR A 151 -0.05 -20.94 2.28
N LEU A 152 0.07 -22.06 1.55
CA LEU A 152 0.02 -23.39 2.18
C LEU A 152 1.15 -23.55 3.20
N LEU A 153 2.36 -23.12 2.84
CA LEU A 153 3.50 -23.15 3.76
C LEU A 153 3.28 -22.23 4.98
N ALA A 154 2.69 -21.05 4.79
CA ALA A 154 2.34 -20.13 5.86
C ALA A 154 1.31 -20.73 6.83
N VAL A 155 0.22 -21.30 6.30
CA VAL A 155 -0.84 -21.93 7.10
C VAL A 155 -0.27 -23.08 7.92
N VAL A 156 0.52 -23.96 7.29
CA VAL A 156 1.18 -25.06 7.99
C VAL A 156 2.20 -24.54 9.03
N GLY A 157 2.92 -23.46 8.72
CA GLY A 157 3.86 -22.81 9.64
C GLY A 157 3.17 -22.23 10.87
N VAL A 158 2.02 -21.55 10.70
CA VAL A 158 1.20 -21.04 11.81
C VAL A 158 0.62 -22.19 12.63
N GLY A 159 0.11 -23.23 11.96
CA GLY A 159 -0.36 -24.45 12.63
C GLY A 159 0.74 -25.11 13.46
N PHE A 160 1.97 -25.13 12.95
CA PHE A 160 3.14 -25.64 13.67
C PHE A 160 3.48 -24.79 14.90
N ILE A 161 3.38 -23.47 14.82
CA ILE A 161 3.56 -22.60 16.00
C ILE A 161 2.49 -22.87 17.07
N LEU A 162 1.22 -23.01 16.66
CA LEU A 162 0.08 -23.19 17.57
C LEU A 162 0.06 -24.59 18.22
N LEU A 163 0.23 -25.63 17.42
CA LEU A 163 0.00 -27.02 17.81
C LEU A 163 1.29 -27.76 18.18
N GLY A 164 2.44 -27.34 17.66
CA GLY A 164 3.72 -28.00 17.87
C GLY A 164 4.19 -27.95 19.33
N ARG A 165 4.51 -29.11 19.92
CA ARG A 165 5.06 -29.17 21.29
C ARG A 165 6.38 -28.43 21.42
N SER A 166 7.26 -28.53 20.43
CA SER A 166 8.54 -27.80 20.38
C SER A 166 8.36 -26.28 20.22
N MET A 167 7.19 -25.82 19.78
CA MET A 167 6.86 -24.41 19.57
C MET A 167 6.02 -23.82 20.72
N ALA A 168 5.81 -24.55 21.82
CA ALA A 168 4.99 -24.11 22.95
C ALA A 168 5.36 -22.70 23.46
N ARG A 169 6.66 -22.37 23.46
CA ARG A 169 7.16 -21.04 23.86
C ARG A 169 6.77 -19.90 22.91
N PHE A 170 6.48 -20.20 21.64
CA PHE A 170 6.16 -19.23 20.59
C PHE A 170 4.67 -19.18 20.23
N ARG A 171 3.81 -19.98 20.88
CA ARG A 171 2.37 -20.07 20.60
C ARG A 171 1.64 -18.72 20.52
N MET A 172 2.05 -17.76 21.34
CA MET A 172 1.52 -16.40 21.32
C MET A 172 1.67 -15.78 19.92
N LEU A 173 2.79 -15.97 19.24
CA LEU A 173 3.01 -15.44 17.89
C LEU A 173 2.03 -16.03 16.89
N GLY A 174 1.73 -17.33 16.98
CA GLY A 174 0.72 -17.99 16.15
C GLY A 174 -0.68 -17.42 16.38
N TRP A 175 -1.04 -17.12 17.64
CA TRP A 175 -2.30 -16.46 17.97
C TRP A 175 -2.37 -15.03 17.42
N VAL A 176 -1.29 -14.25 17.48
CA VAL A 176 -1.25 -12.92 16.86
C VAL A 176 -1.56 -13.02 15.37
N VAL A 177 -1.00 -14.00 14.65
CA VAL A 177 -1.31 -14.21 13.22
C VAL A 177 -2.77 -14.60 13.01
N ALA A 178 -3.27 -15.59 13.76
CA ALA A 178 -4.65 -16.08 13.63
C ALA A 178 -5.68 -14.99 13.94
N LEU A 179 -5.47 -14.23 15.02
CA LEU A 179 -6.34 -13.12 15.41
C LEU A 179 -6.25 -11.96 14.41
N SER A 180 -5.07 -11.69 13.84
CA SER A 180 -4.92 -10.68 12.77
C SER A 180 -5.72 -11.07 11.54
N PHE A 181 -5.68 -12.35 11.14
CA PHE A 181 -6.51 -12.86 10.04
C PHE A 181 -7.99 -12.67 10.33
N VAL A 182 -8.47 -13.12 11.50
CA VAL A 182 -9.90 -13.01 11.86
C VAL A 182 -10.35 -11.57 11.96
N LEU A 183 -9.57 -10.70 12.61
CA LEU A 183 -9.90 -9.29 12.79
C LEU A 183 -9.98 -8.56 11.44
N LEU A 184 -8.98 -8.73 10.56
CA LEU A 184 -9.00 -8.10 9.24
C LEU A 184 -10.14 -8.63 8.35
N MET A 185 -10.46 -9.92 8.46
CA MET A 185 -11.61 -10.51 7.77
C MET A 185 -12.94 -9.92 8.24
N VAL A 186 -13.12 -9.76 9.55
CA VAL A 186 -14.33 -9.13 10.14
C VAL A 186 -14.44 -7.67 9.73
N LEU A 187 -13.30 -6.96 9.68
CA LEU A 187 -13.23 -5.57 9.22
C LEU A 187 -13.37 -5.41 7.70
N LYS A 188 -13.53 -6.51 6.94
CA LYS A 188 -13.58 -6.52 5.47
C LYS A 188 -12.42 -5.74 4.84
N ALA A 189 -11.23 -5.90 5.42
CA ALA A 189 -10.02 -5.27 4.94
C ALA A 189 -9.65 -5.80 3.55
N LYS A 190 -8.82 -5.04 2.82
CA LYS A 190 -8.18 -5.59 1.62
C LYS A 190 -7.28 -6.75 2.00
N ASP A 191 -7.22 -7.77 1.14
CA ASP A 191 -6.46 -8.99 1.36
C ASP A 191 -4.99 -8.74 1.71
N TYR A 192 -4.33 -7.79 1.03
CA TYR A 192 -2.94 -7.43 1.27
C TYR A 192 -2.69 -6.77 2.64
N TYR A 193 -3.71 -6.38 3.41
CA TYR A 193 -3.50 -5.86 4.77
C TYR A 193 -2.98 -6.95 5.71
N LEU A 194 -3.16 -8.23 5.36
CA LEU A 194 -2.58 -9.35 6.09
C LEU A 194 -1.10 -9.58 5.75
N ALA A 195 -0.57 -8.98 4.68
CA ALA A 195 0.81 -9.17 4.21
C ALA A 195 1.88 -9.22 5.31
N PRO A 196 1.85 -8.33 6.32
CA PRO A 196 2.90 -8.26 7.33
C PRO A 196 3.05 -9.50 8.23
N VAL A 197 2.06 -10.41 8.28
CA VAL A 197 2.15 -11.64 9.09
C VAL A 197 2.96 -12.75 8.44
N TYR A 198 3.03 -12.75 7.10
CA TYR A 198 3.57 -13.87 6.35
C TYR A 198 5.06 -14.14 6.57
N PRO A 199 5.96 -13.15 6.77
CA PRO A 199 7.36 -13.43 7.04
C PRO A 199 7.59 -14.33 8.27
N LEU A 200 6.82 -14.14 9.35
CA LEU A 200 6.82 -15.05 10.50
C LEU A 200 6.31 -16.45 10.12
N ALA A 201 5.18 -16.51 9.41
CA ALA A 201 4.57 -17.77 8.99
C ALA A 201 5.49 -18.59 8.07
N TYR A 202 6.16 -17.94 7.13
CA TYR A 202 7.17 -18.53 6.26
C TYR A 202 8.40 -19.00 7.04
N ALA A 203 8.85 -18.23 8.05
CA ALA A 203 9.95 -18.67 8.92
C ALA A 203 9.59 -19.95 9.68
N ALA A 204 8.38 -20.05 10.24
CA ALA A 204 7.91 -21.26 10.91
C ALA A 204 7.76 -22.45 9.94
N GLY A 205 7.20 -22.22 8.76
CA GLY A 205 7.12 -23.23 7.70
C GLY A 205 8.51 -23.71 7.25
N GLY A 206 9.46 -22.79 7.12
CA GLY A 206 10.86 -23.10 6.80
C GLY A 206 11.53 -23.97 7.88
N VAL A 207 11.26 -23.73 9.16
CA VAL A 207 11.73 -24.58 10.27
C VAL A 207 11.12 -25.98 10.18
N LEU A 208 9.83 -26.09 9.89
CA LEU A 208 9.16 -27.38 9.73
C LEU A 208 9.76 -28.17 8.55
N LEU A 209 9.92 -27.52 7.39
CA LEU A 209 10.56 -28.12 6.21
C LEU A 209 12.02 -28.52 6.50
N GLN A 210 12.73 -27.78 7.35
CA GLN A 210 14.08 -28.14 7.76
C GLN A 210 14.12 -29.46 8.53
N GLN A 211 13.07 -29.80 9.28
CA GLN A 211 12.96 -31.04 10.05
C GLN A 211 12.61 -32.25 9.19
N MET A 212 12.05 -32.03 7.99
CA MET A 212 11.66 -33.05 7.01
C MET A 212 12.86 -33.62 6.22
N GLN A 213 13.90 -34.11 6.92
CA GLN A 213 15.11 -34.64 6.26
C GLN A 213 15.09 -36.17 6.11
N ARG A 214 14.36 -36.86 6.99
CA ARG A 214 14.22 -38.31 7.01
C ARG A 214 12.84 -38.68 7.56
N PRO A 215 12.20 -39.76 7.08
CA PRO A 215 12.61 -40.67 6.00
C PRO A 215 12.56 -40.03 4.60
N ARG A 216 13.04 -40.74 3.55
CA ARG A 216 13.17 -40.21 2.17
C ARG A 216 11.91 -39.52 1.65
N GLY A 217 10.71 -40.00 1.99
CA GLY A 217 9.44 -39.38 1.60
C GLY A 217 9.29 -37.93 2.08
N LEU A 218 9.70 -37.62 3.31
CA LEU A 218 9.66 -36.24 3.83
C LEU A 218 10.67 -35.33 3.11
N ALA A 219 11.83 -35.88 2.71
CA ALA A 219 12.80 -35.13 1.92
C ALA A 219 12.27 -34.81 0.51
N VAL A 220 11.48 -35.71 -0.11
CA VAL A 220 10.80 -35.45 -1.39
C VAL A 220 9.78 -34.33 -1.23
N ILE A 221 8.92 -34.38 -0.20
CA ILE A 221 7.93 -33.31 0.07
C ILE A 221 8.64 -31.96 0.20
N ARG A 222 9.74 -31.91 0.97
CA ARG A 222 10.54 -30.69 1.13
C ARG A 222 11.00 -30.11 -0.22
N THR A 223 11.54 -30.95 -1.09
CA THR A 223 12.01 -30.54 -2.42
C THR A 223 10.84 -30.08 -3.30
N VAL A 224 9.74 -30.82 -3.31
CA VAL A 224 8.53 -30.46 -4.08
C VAL A 224 7.97 -29.11 -3.65
N VAL A 225 7.90 -28.83 -2.35
CA VAL A 225 7.44 -27.52 -1.85
C VAL A 225 8.36 -26.39 -2.31
N LEU A 226 9.69 -26.58 -2.23
CA LEU A 226 10.64 -25.56 -2.70
C LEU A 226 10.53 -25.34 -4.23
N LEU A 227 10.43 -26.41 -5.01
CA LEU A 227 10.24 -26.31 -6.46
C LEU A 227 8.91 -25.65 -6.81
N ALA A 228 7.84 -25.91 -6.06
CA ALA A 228 6.55 -25.26 -6.25
C ALA A 228 6.66 -23.75 -5.95
N VAL A 229 7.35 -23.34 -4.88
CA VAL A 229 7.58 -21.93 -4.56
C VAL A 229 8.41 -21.24 -5.65
N VAL A 230 9.47 -21.88 -6.14
CA VAL A 230 10.30 -21.33 -7.24
C VAL A 230 9.50 -21.24 -8.54
N GLY A 231 8.75 -22.29 -8.90
CA GLY A 231 7.90 -22.30 -10.08
C GLY A 231 6.84 -21.19 -10.03
N PHE A 232 6.21 -21.02 -8.86
CA PHE A 232 5.28 -19.91 -8.62
C PHE A 232 5.95 -18.55 -8.74
N ALA A 233 7.17 -18.38 -8.20
CA ALA A 233 7.93 -17.14 -8.33
C ALA A 233 8.15 -16.75 -9.78
N VAL A 234 8.70 -17.68 -10.58
CA VAL A 234 8.96 -17.46 -12.01
C VAL A 234 7.67 -17.13 -12.75
N LEU A 235 6.57 -17.82 -12.42
CA LEU A 235 5.26 -17.60 -13.03
C LEU A 235 4.60 -16.27 -12.61
N THR A 236 4.96 -15.68 -11.47
CA THR A 236 4.24 -14.50 -10.97
C THR A 236 5.09 -13.24 -10.91
N TRP A 237 6.40 -13.33 -11.13
CA TRP A 237 7.30 -12.17 -11.14
C TRP A 237 6.87 -11.03 -12.04
N PRO A 238 6.41 -11.25 -13.29
CA PRO A 238 5.91 -10.14 -14.11
C PRO A 238 4.71 -9.39 -13.46
N LEU A 239 3.91 -10.04 -12.62
CA LEU A 239 2.80 -9.41 -11.89
C LEU A 239 3.25 -8.55 -10.69
N GLY A 240 4.47 -8.81 -10.19
CA GLY A 240 5.07 -8.08 -9.07
C GLY A 240 6.20 -7.11 -9.44
N LEU A 241 6.84 -7.30 -10.60
CA LEU A 241 7.93 -6.49 -11.13
C LEU A 241 7.62 -6.06 -12.58
N PRO A 242 7.82 -4.78 -12.94
CA PRO A 242 7.58 -4.27 -14.30
C PRO A 242 8.75 -4.65 -15.24
N ILE A 243 8.92 -5.95 -15.50
CA ILE A 243 10.02 -6.50 -16.31
C ILE A 243 9.64 -6.78 -17.77
N LEU A 244 8.36 -6.61 -18.13
CA LEU A 244 7.85 -6.79 -19.48
C LEU A 244 7.34 -5.44 -20.04
N PRO A 245 7.51 -5.17 -21.35
CA PRO A 245 6.89 -4.02 -21.98
C PRO A 245 5.34 -4.15 -22.00
N PRO A 246 4.58 -3.04 -22.07
CA PRO A 246 3.12 -3.07 -21.93
C PRO A 246 2.38 -4.09 -22.81
N PRO A 247 2.67 -4.24 -24.12
CA PRO A 247 1.97 -5.23 -24.94
C PRO A 247 2.21 -6.67 -24.50
N ALA A 248 3.45 -7.01 -24.12
CA ALA A 248 3.80 -8.34 -23.63
C ALA A 248 3.18 -8.58 -22.25
N MET A 249 3.16 -7.58 -21.38
CA MET A 249 2.55 -7.67 -20.06
C MET A 249 1.03 -7.86 -20.14
N ALA A 250 0.35 -7.17 -21.06
CA ALA A 250 -1.09 -7.33 -21.28
C ALA A 250 -1.43 -8.76 -21.73
N SER A 251 -0.68 -9.29 -22.70
CA SER A 251 -0.82 -10.68 -23.13
C SER A 251 -0.54 -11.64 -21.96
N TYR A 252 0.52 -11.40 -21.19
CA TYR A 252 0.89 -12.21 -20.05
C TYR A 252 -0.21 -12.28 -18.97
N ALA A 253 -0.73 -11.12 -18.56
CA ALA A 253 -1.74 -11.01 -17.52
C ALA A 253 -3.03 -11.75 -17.92
N ALA A 254 -3.44 -11.62 -19.19
CA ALA A 254 -4.61 -12.33 -19.72
C ALA A 254 -4.48 -13.86 -19.63
N HIS A 255 -3.27 -14.42 -19.80
CA HIS A 255 -3.04 -15.87 -19.74
C HIS A 255 -2.84 -16.40 -18.32
N ILE A 256 -2.06 -15.71 -17.48
CA ILE A 256 -1.63 -16.22 -16.17
C ILE A 256 -2.58 -15.80 -15.05
N GLY A 257 -3.04 -14.56 -15.07
CA GLY A 257 -3.83 -13.96 -14.00
C GLY A 257 -5.32 -13.88 -14.29
N GLY A 258 -5.72 -14.09 -15.55
CA GLY A 258 -7.08 -13.87 -16.00
C GLY A 258 -7.56 -12.44 -15.71
N GLU A 259 -8.86 -12.27 -15.54
CA GLU A 259 -9.47 -10.96 -15.29
C GLU A 259 -9.06 -10.36 -13.94
N SER A 260 -8.82 -11.18 -12.92
CA SER A 260 -8.52 -10.70 -11.56
C SER A 260 -7.18 -9.98 -11.46
N ALA A 261 -6.19 -10.34 -12.28
CA ALA A 261 -4.89 -9.67 -12.30
C ALA A 261 -4.93 -8.27 -12.92
N VAL A 262 -5.99 -7.94 -13.66
CA VAL A 262 -6.18 -6.66 -14.36
C VAL A 262 -7.44 -5.92 -13.90
N THR A 263 -8.14 -6.45 -12.89
CA THR A 263 -9.24 -5.75 -12.25
C THR A 263 -8.70 -4.69 -11.29
N THR A 264 -9.21 -3.48 -11.40
CA THR A 264 -8.84 -2.35 -10.55
C THR A 264 -9.52 -2.41 -9.17
N ASN A 265 -9.07 -1.56 -8.25
CA ASN A 265 -9.66 -1.37 -6.93
C ASN A 265 -11.12 -0.86 -6.96
N VAL A 266 -11.61 -0.39 -8.10
CA VAL A 266 -13.01 0.01 -8.35
C VAL A 266 -13.77 -1.00 -9.23
N GLY A 267 -13.12 -2.12 -9.57
CA GLY A 267 -13.69 -3.23 -10.34
C GLY A 267 -13.76 -3.02 -11.85
N ALA A 268 -13.10 -1.99 -12.38
CA ALA A 268 -12.90 -1.86 -13.82
C ALA A 268 -11.84 -2.84 -14.32
N VAL A 269 -12.03 -3.41 -15.51
CA VAL A 269 -11.07 -4.34 -16.12
C VAL A 269 -10.16 -3.57 -17.06
N GLU A 270 -8.87 -3.60 -16.77
CA GLU A 270 -7.83 -2.92 -17.54
C GLU A 270 -7.05 -3.88 -18.44
N ARG A 271 -6.17 -3.33 -19.28
CA ARG A 271 -5.25 -4.14 -20.11
C ARG A 271 -4.01 -4.60 -19.36
N LEU A 272 -3.64 -3.89 -18.30
CA LEU A 272 -2.51 -4.19 -17.43
C LEU A 272 -3.01 -4.30 -16.00
N PRO A 273 -2.24 -4.91 -15.09
CA PRO A 273 -2.47 -4.71 -13.67
C PRO A 273 -2.49 -3.21 -13.33
N GLN A 274 -3.45 -2.79 -12.50
CA GLN A 274 -3.74 -1.38 -12.25
C GLN A 274 -2.50 -0.53 -12.00
N ASP A 275 -1.65 -0.90 -11.04
CA ASP A 275 -0.48 -0.09 -10.69
C ASP A 275 0.47 0.12 -11.88
N TYR A 276 0.52 -0.81 -12.85
CA TYR A 276 1.35 -0.64 -14.05
C TYR A 276 0.69 0.28 -15.07
N ALA A 277 -0.63 0.20 -15.21
CA ALA A 277 -1.39 1.13 -16.03
C ALA A 277 -1.28 2.57 -15.49
N ASP A 278 -1.23 2.73 -14.16
CA ASP A 278 -1.08 4.02 -13.46
C ASP A 278 0.32 4.65 -13.63
N MET A 279 1.33 3.89 -14.04
CA MET A 279 2.73 4.36 -14.16
C MET A 279 3.10 4.89 -15.56
N LEU A 280 2.14 4.98 -16.48
CA LEU A 280 2.38 5.28 -17.90
C LEU A 280 1.94 6.71 -18.28
N GLY A 281 2.52 7.25 -19.36
CA GLY A 281 2.07 8.51 -19.97
C GLY A 281 2.52 9.81 -19.28
N TRP A 282 3.05 9.76 -18.05
CA TRP A 282 3.43 10.97 -17.28
C TRP A 282 4.43 11.90 -17.99
N GLN A 283 5.43 11.35 -18.68
CA GLN A 283 6.42 12.20 -19.37
C GLN A 283 5.83 12.94 -20.57
N ASP A 284 4.95 12.27 -21.33
CA ASP A 284 4.25 12.86 -22.47
C ASP A 284 3.22 13.89 -22.01
N LEU A 285 2.49 13.58 -20.93
CA LEU A 285 1.60 14.52 -20.24
C LEU A 285 2.35 15.80 -19.87
N VAL A 286 3.47 15.69 -19.16
CA VAL A 286 4.21 16.86 -18.66
C VAL A 286 4.87 17.64 -19.80
N ARG A 287 5.28 16.96 -20.89
CA ARG A 287 5.73 17.64 -22.11
C ARG A 287 4.62 18.51 -22.69
N ALA A 288 3.41 17.96 -22.85
CA ALA A 288 2.27 18.70 -23.40
C ALA A 288 1.85 19.86 -22.48
N VAL A 289 1.84 19.66 -21.15
CA VAL A 289 1.64 20.76 -20.18
C VAL A 289 2.71 21.84 -20.37
N GLY A 290 3.96 21.46 -20.58
CA GLY A 290 5.07 22.35 -20.94
C GLY A 290 4.80 23.18 -22.19
N GLU A 291 4.38 22.52 -23.28
CA GLU A 291 4.05 23.17 -24.55
C GLU A 291 2.89 24.16 -24.40
N VAL A 292 1.82 23.77 -23.70
CA VAL A 292 0.68 24.65 -23.41
C VAL A 292 1.11 25.85 -22.56
N TYR A 293 1.85 25.61 -21.47
CA TYR A 293 2.30 26.66 -20.55
C TYR A 293 3.22 27.67 -21.25
N HIS A 294 4.17 27.22 -22.07
CA HIS A 294 5.10 28.10 -22.78
C HIS A 294 4.48 28.79 -23.98
N GLY A 295 3.43 28.21 -24.57
CA GLY A 295 2.61 28.83 -25.60
C GLY A 295 1.74 29.99 -25.10
N LEU A 296 1.57 30.13 -23.77
CA LEU A 296 0.83 31.26 -23.19
C LEU A 296 1.56 32.60 -23.44
N PRO A 297 0.81 33.69 -23.71
CA PRO A 297 1.35 35.04 -23.69
C PRO A 297 2.10 35.33 -22.38
N PRO A 298 3.20 36.10 -22.38
CA PRO A 298 4.04 36.31 -21.19
C PRO A 298 3.28 36.79 -19.95
N ASN A 299 2.30 37.67 -20.12
CA ASN A 299 1.42 38.17 -19.05
C ASN A 299 0.50 37.08 -18.48
N GLU A 300 -0.02 36.18 -19.32
CA GLU A 300 -0.82 35.04 -18.88
C GLU A 300 0.03 33.96 -18.21
N ARG A 301 1.20 33.66 -18.78
CA ARG A 301 2.13 32.66 -18.26
C ARG A 301 2.61 32.99 -16.83
N ALA A 302 2.85 34.28 -16.55
CA ALA A 302 3.26 34.74 -15.23
C ALA A 302 2.20 34.43 -14.14
N ARG A 303 0.91 34.56 -14.48
CA ARG A 303 -0.23 34.30 -13.58
C ARG A 303 -0.81 32.89 -13.71
N ALA A 304 -0.29 32.06 -14.61
CA ALA A 304 -0.85 30.74 -14.87
C ALA A 304 -0.67 29.78 -13.69
N VAL A 305 -1.68 28.96 -13.45
CA VAL A 305 -1.71 27.87 -12.47
C VAL A 305 -1.75 26.53 -13.21
N LEU A 306 -0.99 25.55 -12.73
CA LEU A 306 -1.10 24.17 -13.21
C LEU A 306 -1.95 23.40 -12.21
N TRP A 307 -3.12 22.92 -12.63
CA TRP A 307 -4.08 22.25 -11.75
C TRP A 307 -4.33 20.82 -12.22
N ALA A 308 -4.03 19.85 -11.37
CA ALA A 308 -4.26 18.44 -11.64
C ALA A 308 -5.41 17.90 -10.79
N SER A 309 -6.18 16.96 -11.35
CA SER A 309 -7.31 16.35 -10.65
C SER A 309 -6.87 15.28 -9.65
N ASN A 310 -5.70 14.67 -9.87
CA ASN A 310 -5.13 13.65 -8.99
C ASN A 310 -3.65 13.89 -8.66
N TYR A 311 -3.19 13.21 -7.60
CA TYR A 311 -1.83 13.38 -7.07
C TYR A 311 -0.76 12.74 -7.96
N GLY A 312 -1.11 11.77 -8.83
CA GLY A 312 -0.19 11.17 -9.79
C GLY A 312 0.22 12.18 -10.87
N GLU A 313 -0.76 12.86 -11.44
CA GLU A 313 -0.54 13.95 -12.41
C GLU A 313 0.16 15.16 -11.79
N ALA A 314 -0.27 15.59 -10.60
CA ALA A 314 0.38 16.68 -9.86
C ALA A 314 1.86 16.35 -9.56
N GLY A 315 2.11 15.13 -9.08
CA GLY A 315 3.45 14.62 -8.81
C GLY A 315 4.31 14.51 -10.07
N ALA A 316 3.73 14.09 -11.19
CA ALA A 316 4.41 14.07 -12.48
C ALA A 316 4.85 15.48 -12.92
N ILE A 317 3.96 16.48 -12.81
CA ILE A 317 4.28 17.87 -13.12
C ILE A 317 5.39 18.40 -12.20
N ASP A 318 5.30 18.19 -10.88
CA ASP A 318 6.30 18.67 -9.93
C ASP A 318 7.68 18.00 -10.11
N PHE A 319 7.71 16.74 -10.54
CA PHE A 319 8.92 15.96 -10.74
C PHE A 319 9.55 16.23 -12.12
N TYR A 320 8.81 15.95 -13.21
CA TYR A 320 9.30 16.09 -14.58
C TYR A 320 9.26 17.53 -15.10
N GLY A 321 8.38 18.38 -14.56
CA GLY A 321 8.16 19.75 -15.05
C GLY A 321 9.36 20.67 -14.85
N ARG A 322 10.27 20.31 -13.94
CA ARG A 322 11.54 21.04 -13.72
C ARG A 322 12.36 21.20 -14.99
N ARG A 323 12.40 20.16 -15.85
CA ARG A 323 13.14 20.21 -17.13
C ARG A 323 12.55 21.20 -18.13
N TYR A 324 11.28 21.56 -17.95
CA TYR A 324 10.57 22.55 -18.74
C TYR A 324 10.43 23.89 -18.01
N GLY A 325 11.01 24.08 -16.82
CA GLY A 325 10.85 25.32 -16.05
C GLY A 325 9.40 25.59 -15.62
N LEU A 326 8.59 24.54 -15.43
CA LEU A 326 7.21 24.69 -14.98
C LEU A 326 7.15 25.09 -13.49
N PRO A 327 6.16 25.92 -13.09
CA PRO A 327 5.84 26.11 -11.68
C PRO A 327 5.29 24.79 -11.10
N LYS A 328 5.22 24.72 -9.76
CA LYS A 328 4.59 23.58 -9.09
C LYS A 328 3.10 23.48 -9.45
N ALA A 329 2.60 22.26 -9.52
CA ALA A 329 1.18 22.00 -9.67
C ALA A 329 0.45 22.16 -8.33
N ILE A 330 -0.83 22.48 -8.43
CA ILE A 330 -1.77 22.38 -7.31
C ILE A 330 -2.70 21.19 -7.55
N ALA A 331 -3.13 20.53 -6.47
CA ALA A 331 -4.17 19.52 -6.46
C ALA A 331 -4.85 19.53 -5.08
N TYR A 332 -6.13 19.18 -5.02
CA TYR A 332 -6.87 19.16 -3.75
C TYR A 332 -6.89 17.77 -3.09
N VAL A 333 -6.33 16.75 -3.75
CA VAL A 333 -6.38 15.36 -3.27
C VAL A 333 -5.25 15.05 -2.29
N GLY A 334 -5.57 14.36 -1.21
CA GLY A 334 -4.59 13.94 -0.19
C GLY A 334 -3.73 15.08 0.34
N THR A 335 -2.42 14.84 0.48
CA THR A 335 -1.46 15.79 1.08
C THR A 335 -1.31 17.07 0.26
N TYR A 336 -1.58 17.04 -1.05
CA TYR A 336 -1.49 18.24 -1.90
C TYR A 336 -2.41 19.36 -1.43
N TRP A 337 -3.54 19.04 -0.79
CA TRP A 337 -4.44 20.04 -0.21
C TRP A 337 -3.73 20.98 0.78
N PHE A 338 -2.80 20.47 1.58
CA PHE A 338 -2.07 21.25 2.58
C PHE A 338 -1.06 22.24 1.99
N TYR A 339 -0.62 22.03 0.74
CA TYR A 339 0.23 23.00 0.04
C TYR A 339 -0.54 24.24 -0.41
N GLY A 340 -1.87 24.14 -0.47
CA GLY A 340 -2.73 25.26 -0.79
C GLY A 340 -2.72 25.63 -2.27
N PRO A 341 -3.60 26.57 -2.68
CA PRO A 341 -3.69 27.04 -4.05
C PRO A 341 -2.59 28.06 -4.42
N GLY A 342 -1.73 28.44 -3.47
CA GLY A 342 -0.83 29.58 -3.59
C GLY A 342 -1.58 30.92 -3.56
N ASP A 343 -1.01 31.92 -4.24
CA ASP A 343 -1.46 33.32 -4.28
C ASP A 343 -2.22 33.69 -5.57
N LYS A 344 -2.21 32.80 -6.58
CA LYS A 344 -2.85 33.02 -7.88
C LYS A 344 -4.34 32.68 -7.80
N ALA A 345 -5.19 33.59 -8.29
CA ALA A 345 -6.65 33.43 -8.27
C ALA A 345 -7.17 32.30 -9.19
N GLY A 346 -6.37 31.86 -10.17
CA GLY A 346 -6.77 30.87 -11.16
C GLY A 346 -7.28 31.47 -12.49
N ASP A 347 -7.06 32.77 -12.72
CA ASP A 347 -7.52 33.49 -13.93
C ASP A 347 -7.07 32.86 -15.24
N VAL A 348 -5.92 32.19 -15.22
CA VAL A 348 -5.39 31.37 -16.31
C VAL A 348 -4.95 30.06 -15.68
N THR A 349 -5.58 28.96 -16.05
CA THR A 349 -5.28 27.65 -15.48
C THR A 349 -5.10 26.61 -16.59
N VAL A 350 -3.99 25.88 -16.53
CA VAL A 350 -3.79 24.67 -17.32
C VAL A 350 -4.31 23.51 -16.46
N ALA A 351 -5.49 23.01 -16.79
CA ALA A 351 -6.20 21.99 -16.06
C ALA A 351 -5.98 20.60 -16.69
N VAL A 352 -5.60 19.63 -15.86
CA VAL A 352 -5.25 18.26 -16.24
C VAL A 352 -6.13 17.27 -15.48
N GLY A 353 -6.63 16.25 -16.18
CA GLY A 353 -7.42 15.18 -15.58
C GLY A 353 -8.85 15.56 -15.19
N PHE A 354 -9.37 16.67 -15.72
CA PHE A 354 -10.75 17.12 -15.50
C PHE A 354 -11.61 16.90 -16.73
N SER A 355 -12.90 16.56 -16.52
CA SER A 355 -13.89 16.61 -17.60
C SER A 355 -14.31 18.05 -17.88
N ARG A 356 -14.75 18.32 -19.12
CA ARG A 356 -15.28 19.63 -19.51
C ARG A 356 -16.47 20.04 -18.64
N GLU A 357 -17.33 19.09 -18.29
CA GLU A 357 -18.52 19.31 -17.45
C GLU A 357 -18.12 19.75 -16.04
N SER A 358 -17.09 19.12 -15.45
CA SER A 358 -16.55 19.50 -14.16
C SER A 358 -16.01 20.94 -14.17
N LEU A 359 -15.30 21.30 -15.25
CA LEU A 359 -14.73 22.64 -15.43
C LEU A 359 -15.81 23.70 -15.67
N ALA A 360 -16.90 23.39 -16.39
CA ALA A 360 -17.99 24.34 -16.71
C ALA A 360 -18.71 24.88 -15.47
N SER A 361 -18.72 24.09 -14.38
CA SER A 361 -19.25 24.53 -13.09
C SER A 361 -18.37 25.58 -12.38
N ARG A 362 -17.11 25.74 -12.81
CA ARG A 362 -16.09 26.55 -12.11
C ARG A 362 -15.50 27.67 -12.96
N PHE A 363 -15.52 27.54 -14.28
CA PHE A 363 -14.91 28.49 -15.23
C PHE A 363 -15.91 28.88 -16.32
N GLU A 364 -15.79 30.10 -16.81
CA GLU A 364 -16.61 30.60 -17.93
C GLU A 364 -16.00 30.25 -19.29
N LEU A 365 -14.68 30.25 -19.40
CA LEU A 365 -13.95 29.94 -20.63
C LEU A 365 -13.19 28.64 -20.49
N ILE A 366 -13.46 27.69 -21.39
CA ILE A 366 -12.86 26.35 -21.39
C ILE A 366 -12.44 26.00 -22.81
N GLU A 367 -11.14 25.98 -23.04
CA GLU A 367 -10.53 25.70 -24.34
C GLU A 367 -9.74 24.40 -24.27
N PRO A 368 -10.01 23.40 -25.14
CA PRO A 368 -9.13 22.24 -25.26
C PRO A 368 -7.79 22.70 -25.84
N ALA A 369 -6.70 22.42 -25.11
CA ALA A 369 -5.36 22.90 -25.46
C ALA A 369 -4.46 21.80 -26.02
N ALA A 370 -4.58 20.56 -25.50
CA ALA A 370 -3.85 19.40 -25.99
C ALA A 370 -4.59 18.11 -25.64
N ALA A 371 -4.34 17.04 -26.41
CA ALA A 371 -4.75 15.69 -26.07
C ALA A 371 -3.53 14.85 -25.68
N VAL A 372 -3.63 14.10 -24.60
CA VAL A 372 -2.56 13.26 -24.05
C VAL A 372 -3.14 11.94 -23.60
N GLY A 373 -2.35 10.88 -23.66
CA GLY A 373 -2.86 9.57 -23.36
C GLY A 373 -1.83 8.48 -23.59
N HIS A 374 -2.18 7.28 -23.13
CA HIS A 374 -1.37 6.09 -23.36
C HIS A 374 -2.30 4.88 -23.54
N PRO A 375 -2.17 4.06 -24.59
CA PRO A 375 -3.13 2.99 -24.92
C PRO A 375 -3.23 1.86 -23.88
N TYR A 376 -2.31 1.84 -22.91
CA TYR A 376 -2.29 0.91 -21.78
C TYR A 376 -2.43 1.63 -20.42
N GLY A 377 -2.68 2.94 -20.42
CA GLY A 377 -3.01 3.68 -19.20
C GLY A 377 -4.38 3.30 -18.66
N VAL A 378 -4.58 3.58 -17.37
CA VAL A 378 -5.90 3.43 -16.72
C VAL A 378 -6.96 4.27 -17.42
N ALA A 379 -8.21 3.82 -17.40
CA ALA A 379 -9.30 4.46 -18.15
C ALA A 379 -9.38 5.97 -17.97
N GLU A 380 -9.19 6.47 -16.75
CA GLU A 380 -9.27 7.90 -16.41
C GLU A 380 -8.09 8.73 -16.96
N GLN A 381 -6.98 8.07 -17.32
CA GLN A 381 -5.75 8.70 -17.85
C GLN A 381 -5.42 8.29 -19.28
N ARG A 382 -6.22 7.39 -19.88
CA ARG A 382 -5.94 6.79 -21.18
C ARG A 382 -6.04 7.80 -22.32
N ASP A 383 -7.04 8.67 -22.25
CA ASP A 383 -7.40 9.64 -23.28
C ASP A 383 -7.84 10.96 -22.61
N GLN A 384 -6.86 11.74 -22.16
CA GLN A 384 -7.10 13.00 -21.45
C GLN A 384 -6.98 14.20 -22.37
N THR A 385 -7.82 15.20 -22.10
CA THR A 385 -7.69 16.53 -22.68
C THR A 385 -7.11 17.46 -21.62
N ILE A 386 -6.02 18.14 -21.96
CA ILE A 386 -5.53 19.29 -21.19
C ILE A 386 -6.37 20.49 -21.61
N TYR A 387 -6.98 21.14 -20.64
CA TYR A 387 -7.78 22.34 -20.87
C TYR A 387 -7.02 23.58 -20.43
N LEU A 388 -7.09 24.63 -21.24
CA LEU A 388 -6.79 25.98 -20.82
C LEU A 388 -8.11 26.64 -20.41
N VAL A 389 -8.25 26.91 -19.11
CA VAL A 389 -9.44 27.53 -18.55
C VAL A 389 -9.15 28.92 -18.03
N ARG A 390 -10.11 29.82 -18.22
CA ARG A 390 -10.02 31.23 -17.81
C ARG A 390 -11.33 31.69 -17.19
N GLN A 391 -11.28 32.84 -16.53
CA GLN A 391 -12.43 33.47 -15.86
C GLN A 391 -13.06 32.50 -14.84
N PRO A 392 -12.35 32.21 -13.73
CA PRO A 392 -12.90 31.42 -12.65
C PRO A 392 -14.10 32.15 -12.04
N ARG A 393 -15.20 31.42 -11.80
CA ARG A 393 -16.40 31.97 -11.15
C ARG A 393 -16.13 32.39 -9.70
N ARG A 394 -15.19 31.69 -9.05
CA ARG A 394 -14.66 31.96 -7.71
C ARG A 394 -13.17 31.63 -7.73
N SER A 395 -12.37 32.45 -7.08
CA SER A 395 -10.91 32.26 -7.01
C SER A 395 -10.56 30.92 -6.35
N PHE A 396 -9.36 30.39 -6.65
CA PHE A 396 -8.89 29.19 -5.97
C PHE A 396 -8.85 29.35 -4.46
N GLN A 397 -8.49 30.52 -3.94
CA GLN A 397 -8.45 30.81 -2.50
C GLN A 397 -9.83 30.70 -1.85
N GLU A 398 -10.90 31.10 -2.55
CA GLU A 398 -12.27 30.99 -2.04
C GLU A 398 -12.78 29.56 -2.03
N VAL A 399 -12.43 28.75 -3.04
CA VAL A 399 -12.96 27.38 -3.16
C VAL A 399 -12.10 26.32 -2.47
N TRP A 400 -10.82 26.58 -2.23
CA TRP A 400 -9.89 25.59 -1.65
C TRP A 400 -10.35 25.01 -0.31
N PRO A 401 -10.89 25.80 0.65
CA PRO A 401 -11.39 25.26 1.91
C PRO A 401 -12.53 24.25 1.71
N GLU A 402 -13.37 24.43 0.69
CA GLU A 402 -14.51 23.56 0.36
C GLU A 402 -14.07 22.23 -0.28
N MET A 403 -12.81 22.13 -0.70
CA MET A 403 -12.21 20.92 -1.26
C MET A 403 -11.53 20.04 -0.20
N ARG A 404 -11.50 20.45 1.08
CA ARG A 404 -10.89 19.66 2.16
C ARG A 404 -11.53 18.28 2.25
N GLY A 405 -10.69 17.24 2.30
CA GLY A 405 -11.13 15.86 2.48
C GLY A 405 -11.77 15.20 1.25
N ARG A 406 -11.76 15.86 0.09
CA ARG A 406 -12.16 15.24 -1.18
C ARG A 406 -10.98 14.43 -1.73
N ASN A 407 -11.21 13.16 -2.07
CA ASN A 407 -10.24 12.28 -2.72
C ASN A 407 -10.67 11.96 -4.15
#